data_AF-L1PPV2-F1
#
_entry.id   AF-L1PPV2-F1
#
_cell.length_a   1.000
_cell.length_b   1.000
_cell.length_c   1.000
_cell.angle_alpha   90.00
_cell.angle_beta   90.00
_cell.angle_gamma   90.00
#
_symmetry.space_group_name_H-M   'P 1'
#
loop_
_entity.id
_entity.type
_entity.pdbx_description
1 polymer ?
#
loop_
_entity_poly.entity_id
_entity_poly.type
_entity_poly.pdbx_seq_one_letter_code
_entity_poly.pdbx_strand_id
1 'polypeptide(L)'
;MKRLLHKFIHFAILPCNEATFMIEKQLHSKLSLKEQLQLKAHLHLCKICLNYSKKAFAIHQWLQKFFLSKEEHSPIKTAEMEQFKKDLKKRLHTQS
;
A
#
# COMPACT_ATOMS: atom_id res chain seq x y z
N MET A 1 37.81 -13.69 1.52
CA MET A 1 37.43 -12.43 2.22
C MET A 1 35.97 -11.96 2.06
N LYS A 2 35.09 -12.65 1.32
CA LYS A 2 33.66 -12.22 1.16
C LYS A 2 32.67 -12.73 2.21
N ARG A 3 33.07 -13.67 3.09
CA ARG A 3 32.14 -14.39 4.00
C ARG A 3 32.06 -13.85 5.43
N LEU A 4 33.05 -13.07 5.90
CA LEU A 4 33.09 -12.58 7.28
C LEU A 4 32.33 -11.26 7.47
N LEU A 5 32.37 -10.35 6.49
CA LEU A 5 31.57 -9.10 6.48
C LEU A 5 30.06 -9.36 6.59
N HIS A 6 29.59 -10.46 6.01
CA HIS A 6 28.17 -10.85 6.04
C HIS A 6 27.64 -11.13 7.45
N LYS A 7 28.48 -11.61 8.37
CA LYS A 7 28.08 -11.91 9.76
C LYS A 7 28.12 -10.69 10.68
N PHE A 8 29.05 -9.75 10.46
CA PHE A 8 29.15 -8.54 11.29
C PHE A 8 28.09 -7.50 10.96
N ILE A 9 27.65 -7.41 9.69
CA ILE A 9 26.57 -6.51 9.27
C ILE A 9 25.24 -6.91 9.94
N HIS A 10 24.97 -8.22 10.07
CA HIS A 10 23.78 -8.73 10.76
C HIS A 10 23.73 -8.38 12.27
N PHE A 11 24.89 -8.17 12.90
CA PHE A 11 24.98 -7.84 14.32
C PHE A 11 24.87 -6.33 14.58
N ALA A 12 25.36 -5.49 13.67
CA ALA A 12 25.41 -4.03 13.87
C ALA A 12 24.22 -3.26 13.26
N ILE A 13 23.52 -3.81 12.26
CA ILE A 13 22.55 -3.09 11.45
C ILE A 13 21.33 -3.99 11.27
N LEU A 14 20.30 -3.77 12.12
CA LEU A 14 18.91 -4.21 11.94
C LEU A 14 18.72 -5.57 11.23
N PRO A 15 18.32 -6.64 11.93
CA PRO A 15 18.20 -7.95 11.29
C PRO A 15 17.19 -7.90 10.13
N CYS A 16 17.39 -8.71 9.09
CA CYS A 16 16.62 -8.62 7.84
C CYS A 16 15.10 -8.79 8.04
N ASN A 17 14.67 -9.53 9.06
CA ASN A 17 13.26 -9.65 9.45
C ASN A 17 12.67 -8.30 9.89
N GLU A 18 13.40 -7.55 10.70
CA GLU A 18 13.01 -6.22 11.16
C GLU A 18 13.05 -5.21 10.00
N ALA A 19 14.02 -5.34 9.10
CA ALA A 19 14.08 -4.55 7.88
C ALA A 19 12.85 -4.80 6.99
N THR A 20 12.45 -6.05 6.78
CA THR A 20 11.23 -6.41 6.06
C THR A 20 9.99 -5.84 6.73
N PHE A 21 9.89 -5.93 8.05
CA PHE A 21 8.78 -5.31 8.79
C PHE A 21 8.72 -3.79 8.57
N MET A 22 9.85 -3.09 8.66
CA MET A 22 9.93 -1.66 8.39
C MET A 22 9.57 -1.31 6.93
N ILE A 23 9.94 -2.16 5.97
CA ILE A 23 9.58 -2.00 4.55
C ILE A 23 8.07 -2.09 4.33
N GLU A 24 7.39 -3.02 5.00
CA GLU A 24 5.94 -3.12 4.91
C GLU A 24 5.25 -1.97 5.67
N LYS A 25 5.80 -1.62 6.84
CA LYS A 25 5.29 -0.50 7.65
C LYS A 25 5.32 0.82 6.88
N GLN A 26 6.39 1.14 6.15
CA GLN A 26 6.47 2.38 5.35
C GLN A 26 5.44 2.46 4.21
N LEU A 27 4.91 1.32 3.74
CA LEU A 27 3.89 1.31 2.68
C LEU A 27 2.50 1.69 3.22
N HIS A 28 2.22 1.42 4.50
CA HIS A 28 0.91 1.70 5.11
C HIS A 28 0.93 2.85 6.13
N SER A 29 2.10 3.24 6.61
CA SER A 29 2.27 4.24 7.67
C SER A 29 3.63 4.92 7.59
N LYS A 30 3.76 6.12 8.17
CA LYS A 30 5.06 6.83 8.16
C LYS A 30 6.01 6.19 9.17
N LEU A 31 7.25 5.94 8.75
CA LEU A 31 8.35 5.59 9.66
C LEU A 31 8.83 6.82 10.42
N SER A 32 9.31 6.63 11.65
CA SER A 32 10.08 7.65 12.36
C SER A 32 11.42 7.90 11.65
N LEU A 33 11.96 9.12 11.79
CA LEU A 33 13.21 9.53 11.13
C LEU A 33 14.37 8.58 11.42
N LYS A 34 14.45 8.07 12.65
CA LYS A 34 15.46 7.09 13.07
C LYS A 34 15.30 5.76 12.33
N GLU A 35 14.07 5.25 12.26
CA GLU A 35 13.73 3.99 11.57
C GLU A 35 14.03 4.12 10.07
N GLN A 36 13.71 5.26 9.47
CA GLN A 36 13.97 5.53 8.05
C GLN A 36 15.47 5.53 7.74
N LEU A 37 16.29 6.19 8.57
CA LEU A 37 17.75 6.22 8.38
C LEU A 37 18.35 4.82 8.55
N GLN A 38 17.91 4.09 9.57
CA GLN A 38 18.35 2.73 9.86
C GLN A 38 17.99 1.77 8.72
N LEU A 39 16.76 1.85 8.21
CA LEU A 39 16.33 1.05 7.07
C LEU A 39 17.12 1.40 5.81
N LYS A 40 17.35 2.69 5.54
CA LYS A 40 18.14 3.13 4.38
C LYS A 40 19.56 2.56 4.43
N ALA A 41 20.23 2.65 5.58
CA ALA A 41 21.55 2.05 5.78
C ALA A 41 21.54 0.53 5.53
N HIS A 42 20.53 -0.18 6.04
CA HIS A 42 20.37 -1.61 5.79
C HIS A 42 20.20 -1.93 4.30
N LEU A 43 19.35 -1.18 3.58
CA LEU A 43 19.10 -1.39 2.14
C LEU A 43 20.33 -1.12 1.26
N HIS A 44 21.24 -0.23 1.68
CA HIS A 44 22.52 -0.01 0.99
C HIS A 44 23.46 -1.22 1.09
N LEU A 45 23.36 -2.01 2.16
CA LEU A 45 24.25 -3.15 2.42
C LEU A 45 23.63 -4.47 1.98
N CYS A 46 22.33 -4.65 2.20
CA CYS A 46 21.61 -5.88 1.91
C CYS A 46 20.86 -5.79 0.57
N LYS A 47 21.46 -6.36 -0.47
CA LYS A 47 20.86 -6.44 -1.81
C LYS A 47 19.53 -7.22 -1.83
N ILE A 48 19.35 -8.18 -0.94
CA ILE A 48 18.15 -9.00 -0.84
C ILE A 48 16.97 -8.13 -0.40
N CYS A 49 17.13 -7.41 0.72
CA CYS A 49 16.12 -6.49 1.23
C CYS A 49 15.86 -5.33 0.26
N LEU A 50 16.88 -4.85 -0.46
CA LEU A 50 16.70 -3.87 -1.54
C LEU A 50 15.80 -4.39 -2.66
N ASN A 51 16.03 -5.63 -3.11
CA ASN A 51 15.21 -6.23 -4.15
C ASN A 51 13.78 -6.50 -3.66
N TYR A 52 13.62 -6.95 -2.42
CA TYR A 52 12.32 -7.12 -1.78
C TYR A 52 11.55 -5.80 -1.70
N SER A 53 12.19 -4.71 -1.25
CA SER A 53 11.57 -3.38 -1.16
C SER A 53 11.02 -2.91 -2.50
N LYS A 54 11.77 -3.12 -3.60
CA LYS A 54 11.29 -2.79 -4.95
C LYS A 54 10.04 -3.60 -5.34
N LYS A 55 10.03 -4.89 -5.02
CA LYS A 55 8.87 -5.77 -5.30
C LYS A 55 7.65 -5.36 -4.47
N ALA A 56 7.83 -5.10 -3.18
CA ALA A 56 6.75 -4.67 -2.30
C ALA A 56 6.13 -3.35 -2.78
N PHE A 57 6.95 -2.36 -3.15
CA PHE A 57 6.47 -1.10 -3.68
C PHE A 57 5.73 -1.26 -5.03
N ALA A 58 6.25 -2.11 -5.92
CA ALA A 58 5.59 -2.39 -7.21
C ALA A 58 4.20 -3.03 -7.01
N ILE A 59 4.09 -4.01 -6.10
CA ILE A 59 2.83 -4.64 -5.75
C ILE A 59 1.87 -3.62 -5.14
N HIS A 60 2.35 -2.80 -4.19
CA HIS A 60 1.54 -1.77 -3.55
C HIS A 60 1.00 -0.75 -4.57
N GLN A 61 1.85 -0.28 -5.48
CA GLN A 61 1.43 0.64 -6.55
C GLN A 61 0.44 -0.01 -7.52
N TRP A 62 0.63 -1.29 -7.84
CA TRP A 62 -0.30 -2.05 -8.69
C TRP A 62 -1.67 -2.18 -8.01
N LEU A 63 -1.70 -2.60 -6.75
CA LEU A 63 -2.93 -2.68 -5.95
C LEU A 63 -3.62 -1.31 -5.88
N GLN A 64 -2.88 -0.25 -5.55
CA GLN A 64 -3.43 1.11 -5.47
C GLN A 64 -4.06 1.53 -6.79
N LYS A 65 -3.43 1.25 -7.94
CA LYS A 65 -4.01 1.50 -9.26
C LYS A 65 -5.28 0.68 -9.50
N PHE A 66 -5.27 -0.62 -9.17
CA PHE A 66 -6.44 -1.49 -9.37
C PHE A 66 -7.65 -1.08 -8.53
N PHE A 67 -7.42 -0.65 -7.28
CA PHE A 67 -8.50 -0.18 -6.41
C PHE A 67 -8.99 1.22 -6.80
N LEU A 68 -8.09 2.16 -7.09
CA LEU A 68 -8.47 3.51 -7.53
C LEU A 68 -9.14 3.53 -8.92
N SER A 69 -8.76 2.62 -9.83
CA SER A 69 -9.42 2.49 -11.13
C SER A 69 -10.81 1.85 -11.06
N LYS A 70 -11.19 1.22 -9.94
CA LYS A 70 -12.58 0.81 -9.67
C LYS A 70 -13.41 1.90 -9.01
N GLU A 71 -12.76 2.90 -8.41
CA GLU A 71 -13.38 4.10 -7.85
C GLU A 71 -13.36 5.29 -8.81
N GLU A 72 -13.17 5.04 -10.12
CA GLU A 72 -13.81 5.92 -11.09
C GLU A 72 -15.31 5.68 -10.91
N HIS A 73 -15.87 6.43 -9.96
CA HIS A 73 -17.27 6.73 -9.87
C HIS A 73 -17.75 6.87 -11.30
N SER A 74 -18.45 5.85 -11.79
CA SER A 74 -19.54 6.13 -12.69
C SER A 74 -20.28 7.28 -12.02
N PRO A 75 -20.51 8.42 -12.70
CA PRO A 75 -21.55 9.29 -12.22
C PRO A 75 -22.75 8.36 -12.23
N ILE A 76 -23.17 7.87 -11.06
CA ILE A 76 -24.53 7.36 -10.87
C ILE A 76 -25.34 8.53 -11.39
N LYS A 77 -25.79 8.41 -12.65
CA LYS A 77 -26.42 9.50 -13.39
C LYS A 77 -27.48 9.98 -12.44
N THR A 78 -27.29 11.17 -11.88
CA THR A 78 -28.23 11.76 -10.92
C THR A 78 -29.63 11.77 -11.52
N ALA A 79 -29.73 11.84 -12.85
CA ALA A 79 -30.94 11.60 -13.64
C ALA A 79 -31.60 10.22 -13.42
N GLU A 80 -30.86 9.10 -13.44
CA GLU A 80 -31.42 7.75 -13.21
C GLU A 80 -31.88 7.57 -11.77
N MET A 81 -31.13 8.10 -10.79
CA MET A 81 -31.51 8.03 -9.38
C MET A 81 -32.74 8.90 -9.06
N GLU A 82 -32.86 10.06 -9.69
CA GLU A 82 -34.05 10.93 -9.56
C GLU A 82 -35.27 10.37 -10.29
N GLN A 83 -35.09 9.73 -11.45
CA GLN A 83 -36.17 8.99 -12.12
C GLN A 83 -36.66 7.81 -11.28
N PHE A 84 -35.76 7.07 -10.64
CA PHE A 84 -36.10 5.96 -9.75
C PHE A 84 -36.91 6.45 -8.53
N LYS A 85 -36.49 7.54 -7.87
CA LYS A 85 -37.27 8.15 -6.77
C LYS A 85 -38.66 8.60 -7.21
N LYS A 86 -38.77 9.19 -8.42
CA LYS A 86 -40.07 9.61 -8.97
C LYS A 86 -40.98 8.41 -9.26
N ASP A 87 -40.45 7.33 -9.78
CA ASP A 87 -41.22 6.11 -10.06
C ASP A 87 -41.71 5.45 -8.77
N LEU A 88 -40.87 5.36 -7.74
CA LEU A 88 -41.25 4.87 -6.42
C LEU A 88 -42.36 5.72 -5.79
N LYS A 89 -42.26 7.05 -5.86
CA LYS A 89 -43.27 7.96 -5.31
C LYS A 89 -44.62 7.81 -6.02
N LYS A 90 -44.61 7.61 -7.34
CA LYS A 90 -45.85 7.33 -8.10
C LYS A 90 -46.49 6.03 -7.66
N ARG A 91 -45.73 4.94 -7.54
CA ARG A 91 -46.26 3.64 -7.11
C ARG A 91 -46.82 3.64 -5.69
N LEU A 92 -46.20 4.40 -4.78
CA LEU A 92 -46.69 4.56 -3.41
C LEU A 92 -48.00 5.37 -3.31
N HIS A 93 -48.19 6.37 -4.17
CA HIS A 93 -49.42 7.17 -4.19
C HIS A 93 -50.58 6.51 -4.96
N THR A 94 -50.34 5.47 -5.77
CA THR A 94 -51.40 4.73 -6.50
C THR A 94 -52.04 3.59 -5.67
N GLN A 95 -51.62 3.38 -4.41
CA GLN A 95 -52.21 2.42 -3.48
C GLN A 95 -53.03 3.07 -2.34
N SER A 96 -53.55 4.27 -2.54
CA SER A 96 -54.55 4.89 -1.65
C SER A 96 -55.78 5.31 -2.44
#